data_AF-A0A1J4JX72-F1
#
_entry.id   AF-A0A1J4JX72-F1
#
_cell.length_a   1.000
_cell.length_b   1.000
_cell.length_c   1.000
_cell.angle_alpha   90.00
_cell.angle_beta   90.00
_cell.angle_gamma   90.00
#
_symmetry.space_group_name_H-M   'P 1'
#
loop_
_entity.id
_entity.type
_entity.pdbx_description
1 polymer ?
#
loop_
_entity_poly.entity_id
_entity_poly.type
_entity_poly.pdbx_seq_one_letter_code
_entity_poly.pdbx_strand_id
1 'polypeptide(L)'
;MSEITFDIAHATVLDPNHYTSEQVADESFLLNQASLSFNNLFSQIKALPHDTNNRLVLPKPVIQLPRENHIPIEEPKTRWEQFKLNKGIKTQKKDKKVFDEASGEWRLRYGYKRGNKPVKDWLIEVPNGVYEDPFEKRDKKKKESVNEQLKRERRNKKRAERAKIDSMATSVTSRGNYKTDQIKDALKVASYPGSSASMNQFNKLPNKPTIYEEGSKIPKIIDRNVGKNKKGK
;
A
#
# COMPACT_ATOMS: atom_id res chain seq x y z
N MET A 1 -47.44 21.85 14.10
CA MET A 1 -46.03 22.24 13.98
C MET A 1 -45.24 20.96 13.89
N SER A 2 -44.39 20.84 12.87
CA SER A 2 -43.52 19.67 12.72
C SER A 2 -42.45 19.70 13.82
N GLU A 3 -42.02 18.52 14.26
CA GLU A 3 -41.01 18.41 15.32
C GLU A 3 -39.63 18.81 14.78
N ILE A 4 -38.92 19.65 15.54
CA ILE A 4 -37.54 20.04 15.24
C ILE A 4 -36.64 18.83 15.50
N THR A 5 -35.75 18.54 14.55
CA THR A 5 -34.76 17.45 14.69
C THR A 5 -33.37 18.03 14.93
N PHE A 6 -32.51 17.27 15.61
CA PHE A 6 -31.22 17.76 16.09
C PHE A 6 -30.11 16.77 15.75
N ASP A 7 -28.97 17.27 15.30
CA ASP A 7 -27.72 16.53 15.28
C ASP A 7 -26.72 17.22 16.20
N ILE A 8 -26.77 16.83 17.47
CA ILE A 8 -25.99 17.39 18.56
C ILE A 8 -24.48 17.26 18.30
N ALA A 9 -24.05 16.19 17.63
CA ALA A 9 -22.63 15.96 17.34
C ALA A 9 -22.05 17.01 16.39
N HIS A 10 -22.86 17.47 15.42
CA HIS A 10 -22.50 18.54 14.50
C HIS A 10 -22.99 19.92 14.96
N ALA A 11 -23.61 20.01 16.15
CA ALA A 11 -24.27 21.20 16.67
C ALA A 11 -25.26 21.83 15.67
N THR A 12 -26.02 20.99 14.95
CA THR A 12 -27.01 21.46 13.97
C THR A 12 -28.44 21.24 14.43
N VAL A 13 -29.30 22.20 14.06
CA VAL A 13 -30.75 22.14 14.22
C VAL A 13 -31.36 22.06 12.83
N LEU A 14 -32.28 21.12 12.64
CA LEU A 14 -33.03 20.93 11.40
C LEU A 14 -34.49 21.23 11.71
N ASP A 15 -34.91 22.43 11.29
CA ASP A 15 -36.29 22.91 11.43
C ASP A 15 -37.07 22.63 10.13
N PRO A 16 -38.04 21.69 10.14
CA PRO A 16 -38.85 21.36 8.97
C PRO A 16 -40.05 22.29 8.75
N ASN A 17 -40.22 23.36 9.53
CA ASN A 17 -41.33 24.30 9.34
C ASN A 17 -41.17 25.09 8.02
N HIS A 18 -42.29 25.42 7.38
CA HIS A 18 -42.33 26.21 6.15
C HIS A 18 -42.61 27.69 6.46
N TYR A 19 -41.82 28.58 5.86
CA TYR A 19 -41.96 30.04 6.00
C TYR A 19 -42.38 30.66 4.68
N THR A 20 -43.24 31.69 4.72
CA THR A 20 -43.62 32.45 3.52
C THR A 20 -42.53 33.46 3.16
N SER A 21 -42.50 33.91 1.90
CA SER A 21 -41.51 34.89 1.43
C SER A 21 -41.58 36.22 2.18
N GLU A 22 -42.78 36.63 2.60
CA GLU A 22 -42.99 37.85 3.39
C GLU A 22 -42.36 37.72 4.78
N GLN A 23 -42.57 36.59 5.46
CA GLN A 23 -41.98 36.32 6.78
C GLN A 23 -40.45 36.27 6.73
N VAL A 24 -39.88 35.70 5.67
CA VAL A 24 -38.42 35.61 5.49
C VAL A 24 -37.79 36.96 5.16
N ALA A 25 -38.56 37.92 4.62
CA ALA A 25 -38.06 39.28 4.37
C ALA A 25 -37.88 40.07 5.69
N ASP A 26 -38.63 39.70 6.73
CA ASP A 26 -38.54 40.34 8.05
C ASP A 26 -37.36 39.78 8.87
N GLU A 27 -36.31 40.59 9.04
CA GLU A 27 -35.11 40.20 9.80
C GLU A 27 -35.43 39.87 11.28
N SER A 28 -36.39 40.59 11.88
CA SER A 28 -36.82 40.37 13.26
C SER A 28 -37.45 38.98 13.45
N PHE A 29 -38.20 38.51 12.45
CA PHE A 29 -38.78 37.18 12.44
C PHE A 29 -37.69 36.10 12.36
N LEU A 30 -36.71 36.26 11.47
CA LEU A 30 -35.58 35.34 11.34
C LEU A 30 -34.74 35.26 12.63
N LEU A 31 -34.48 36.40 13.26
CA LEU A 31 -33.74 36.46 14.53
C LEU A 31 -34.49 35.73 15.64
N ASN A 32 -35.80 35.94 15.75
CA ASN A 32 -36.62 35.26 16.75
C ASN A 32 -36.62 33.74 16.52
N GLN A 33 -36.77 33.29 15.27
CA GLN A 33 -36.79 31.86 14.96
C GLN A 33 -35.42 31.19 15.16
N ALA A 34 -34.33 31.87 14.79
CA ALA A 34 -32.98 31.41 15.06
C ALA A 34 -32.69 31.31 16.57
N SER A 35 -33.15 32.30 17.35
CA SER A 35 -33.01 32.32 18.81
C SER A 35 -33.77 31.17 19.46
N LEU A 36 -35.01 30.89 19.02
CA LEU A 36 -35.79 29.73 19.49
C LEU A 36 -35.09 28.41 19.18
N SER A 37 -34.61 28.25 17.93
CA SER A 37 -33.89 27.05 17.50
C SER A 37 -32.61 26.82 18.30
N PHE A 38 -31.84 27.89 18.53
CA PHE A 38 -30.62 27.85 19.34
C PHE A 38 -30.91 27.49 20.80
N ASN A 39 -31.93 28.09 21.41
CA ASN A 39 -32.30 27.80 22.80
C ASN A 39 -32.69 26.32 22.98
N ASN A 40 -33.39 25.74 22.01
CA ASN A 40 -33.72 24.31 22.01
C ASN A 40 -32.47 23.43 21.92
N LEU A 41 -31.55 23.73 20.99
CA LEU A 41 -30.27 23.01 20.87
C LEU A 41 -29.43 23.13 22.15
N PHE A 42 -29.31 24.33 22.69
CA PHE A 42 -28.53 24.59 23.89
C PHE A 42 -29.10 23.88 25.12
N SER A 43 -30.42 23.77 25.22
CA SER A 43 -31.09 22.99 26.27
C SER A 43 -30.74 21.50 26.17
N GLN A 44 -30.67 20.94 24.96
CA GLN A 44 -30.24 19.55 24.76
C GLN A 44 -28.76 19.34 25.09
N ILE A 45 -27.89 20.27 24.69
CA ILE A 45 -26.45 20.21 25.02
C ILE A 45 -26.24 20.25 26.54
N LYS A 46 -26.99 21.10 27.25
CA LYS A 46 -26.94 21.20 28.72
C LYS A 46 -27.42 19.94 29.43
N ALA A 47 -28.33 19.17 28.82
CA ALA A 47 -28.85 17.94 29.39
C ALA A 47 -27.91 16.74 29.23
N LEU A 48 -26.81 16.87 28.47
CA LEU A 48 -25.88 15.78 28.25
C LEU A 48 -25.07 15.43 29.50
N PRO A 49 -24.67 14.16 29.66
CA PRO A 49 -23.80 13.76 30.76
C PRO A 49 -22.40 14.35 30.63
N HIS A 50 -21.77 14.59 31.78
CA HIS A 50 -20.40 15.05 31.88
C HIS A 50 -19.44 13.90 32.23
N ASP A 51 -18.25 13.92 31.64
CA ASP A 51 -17.13 13.04 31.97
C ASP A 51 -16.39 13.51 33.23
N THR A 52 -15.43 12.71 33.74
CA THR A 52 -14.65 13.00 34.95
C THR A 52 -13.91 14.34 34.91
N ASN A 53 -13.58 14.82 33.71
CA ASN A 53 -12.94 16.12 33.47
C ASN A 53 -13.94 17.26 33.21
N ASN A 54 -15.21 17.08 33.59
CA ASN A 54 -16.32 18.02 33.38
C ASN A 54 -16.59 18.36 31.89
N ARG A 55 -16.26 17.44 30.98
CA ARG A 55 -16.49 17.59 29.53
C ARG A 55 -17.80 16.95 29.14
N LEU A 56 -18.55 17.56 28.23
CA LEU A 56 -19.78 16.97 27.70
C LEU A 56 -19.46 15.73 26.86
N VAL A 57 -20.19 14.64 27.10
CA VAL A 57 -20.11 13.43 26.27
C VAL A 57 -21.12 13.56 25.13
N LEU A 58 -20.62 13.86 23.93
CA LEU A 58 -21.46 14.03 22.74
C LEU A 58 -21.92 12.67 22.18
N PRO A 59 -23.15 12.60 21.63
CA PRO A 59 -23.63 11.40 20.95
C PRO A 59 -22.93 11.20 19.59
N LYS A 60 -23.17 10.05 18.96
CA LYS A 60 -22.71 9.80 17.59
C LYS A 60 -23.46 10.71 16.60
N PRO A 61 -22.79 11.17 15.53
CA PRO A 61 -23.44 12.01 14.52
C PRO A 61 -24.55 11.27 13.79
N VAL A 62 -25.66 11.96 13.57
CA VAL A 62 -26.80 11.44 12.81
C VAL A 62 -26.58 11.67 11.32
N ILE A 63 -26.07 12.84 10.94
CA ILE A 63 -25.79 13.19 9.56
C ILE A 63 -24.53 12.45 9.09
N GLN A 64 -24.71 11.53 8.15
CA GLN A 64 -23.61 10.80 7.52
C GLN A 64 -23.00 11.64 6.40
N LEU A 65 -21.80 12.17 6.65
CA LEU A 65 -21.06 12.91 5.64
C LEU A 65 -20.25 11.97 4.75
N PRO A 66 -20.11 12.27 3.44
CA PRO A 66 -19.25 11.49 2.56
C PRO A 66 -17.79 11.60 3.03
N ARG A 67 -17.06 10.50 2.96
CA ARG A 67 -15.62 10.49 3.27
C ARG A 67 -14.84 11.22 2.19
N GLU A 68 -13.82 11.97 2.60
CA GLU A 68 -12.85 12.56 1.68
C GLU A 68 -12.04 11.49 0.93
N ASN A 69 -11.59 10.46 1.68
CA ASN A 69 -10.76 9.38 1.15
C ASN A 69 -11.51 8.04 1.16
N HIS A 70 -11.24 7.24 0.13
CA HIS A 70 -11.70 5.86 0.04
C HIS A 70 -11.29 5.05 1.29
N ILE A 71 -12.07 4.02 1.57
CA ILE A 71 -11.75 3.06 2.62
C ILE A 71 -10.40 2.41 2.26
N PRO A 72 -9.42 2.34 3.19
CA PRO A 72 -8.18 1.63 2.93
C PRO A 72 -8.46 0.21 2.44
N ILE A 73 -8.02 -0.10 1.23
CA ILE A 73 -8.16 -1.43 0.65
C ILE A 73 -7.25 -2.38 1.42
N GLU A 74 -7.76 -3.57 1.76
CA GLU A 74 -6.96 -4.59 2.43
C GLU A 74 -5.69 -4.90 1.63
N GLU A 75 -4.55 -4.93 2.31
CA GLU A 75 -3.29 -5.22 1.64
C GLU A 75 -3.29 -6.67 1.13
N PRO A 76 -2.91 -6.89 -0.14
CA PRO A 76 -2.85 -8.23 -0.69
C PRO A 76 -1.72 -9.01 -0.01
N LYS A 77 -2.06 -10.22 0.44
CA LYS A 77 -1.15 -11.12 1.16
C LYS A 77 0.16 -11.32 0.40
N THR A 78 1.29 -11.23 1.10
CA THR A 78 2.60 -11.51 0.50
C THR A 78 2.72 -12.99 0.12
N ARG A 79 3.63 -13.33 -0.81
CA ARG A 79 3.85 -14.74 -1.21
C ARG A 79 4.17 -15.64 -0.01
N TRP A 80 4.89 -15.11 0.98
CA TRP A 80 5.22 -15.85 2.19
C TRP A 80 4.00 -16.04 3.10
N GLU A 81 3.13 -15.05 3.24
CA GLU A 81 1.88 -15.19 3.97
C GLU A 81 0.92 -16.18 3.30
N GLN A 82 0.82 -16.15 1.96
CA GLN A 82 0.07 -17.13 1.19
C GLN A 82 0.60 -18.55 1.47
N PHE A 83 1.92 -18.72 1.41
CA PHE A 83 2.56 -20.00 1.72
C PHE A 83 2.31 -20.43 3.17
N LYS A 84 2.48 -19.50 4.12
CA LYS A 84 2.26 -19.71 5.55
C LYS A 84 0.83 -20.16 5.84
N LEU A 85 -0.15 -19.52 5.20
CA LEU A 85 -1.57 -19.86 5.32
C LEU A 85 -1.83 -21.26 4.75
N ASN A 86 -1.35 -21.54 3.54
CA ASN A 86 -1.54 -22.83 2.87
C ASN A 86 -0.88 -24.00 3.63
N LYS A 87 0.24 -23.73 4.31
CA LYS A 87 0.94 -24.72 5.13
C LYS A 87 0.48 -24.75 6.58
N GLY A 88 -0.43 -23.86 7.00
CA GLY A 88 -0.89 -23.78 8.40
C GLY A 88 0.22 -23.42 9.39
N ILE A 89 1.27 -22.72 8.95
CA ILE A 89 2.39 -22.36 9.82
C ILE A 89 1.96 -21.27 10.79
N LYS A 90 1.85 -21.60 12.08
CA LYS A 90 1.50 -20.63 13.13
C LYS A 90 2.73 -19.81 13.53
N THR A 91 2.58 -18.48 13.63
CA THR A 91 3.64 -17.61 14.16
C THR A 91 3.60 -17.59 15.67
N GLN A 92 4.74 -17.88 16.30
CA GLN A 92 4.92 -17.71 17.74
C GLN A 92 5.58 -16.36 18.05
N LYS A 93 5.21 -15.77 19.18
CA LYS A 93 5.86 -14.57 19.70
C LYS A 93 7.31 -14.92 20.07
N LYS A 94 8.25 -14.09 19.64
CA LYS A 94 9.68 -14.26 19.90
C LYS A 94 10.13 -13.22 20.92
N ASP A 95 10.87 -13.64 21.95
CA ASP A 95 11.38 -12.73 22.97
C ASP A 95 12.45 -11.78 22.44
N LYS A 96 12.46 -10.57 23.00
CA LYS A 96 13.40 -9.51 22.61
C LYS A 96 14.83 -9.81 23.08
N LYS A 97 14.98 -10.45 24.25
CA LYS A 97 16.27 -10.86 24.81
C LYS A 97 16.50 -12.35 24.59
N VAL A 98 17.76 -12.72 24.40
CA VAL A 98 18.28 -14.08 24.26
C VAL A 98 19.49 -14.18 25.17
N PHE A 99 19.59 -15.28 25.92
CA PHE A 99 20.73 -15.54 26.78
C PHE A 99 21.97 -15.82 25.92
N ASP A 100 23.06 -15.09 26.16
CA ASP A 100 24.33 -15.22 25.43
C ASP A 100 25.33 -15.98 26.31
N GLU A 101 25.45 -17.29 26.06
CA GLU A 101 26.25 -18.24 26.86
C GLU A 101 27.70 -17.79 27.04
N ALA A 102 28.31 -17.21 26.01
CA ALA A 102 29.70 -16.73 26.05
C ALA A 102 29.92 -15.59 27.05
N SER A 103 28.86 -14.88 27.45
CA SER A 103 28.92 -13.76 28.39
C SER A 103 28.13 -13.95 29.67
N GLY A 104 27.29 -15.00 29.75
CA GLY A 104 26.37 -15.21 30.87
C GLY A 104 25.28 -14.14 31.01
N GLU A 105 25.05 -13.29 30.01
CA GLU A 105 24.14 -12.14 30.07
C GLU A 105 22.94 -12.29 29.13
N TRP A 106 21.80 -11.75 29.54
CA TRP A 106 20.63 -11.58 28.67
C TRP A 106 20.83 -10.40 27.71
N ARG A 107 21.10 -10.71 26.44
CA ARG A 107 21.35 -9.71 25.40
C ARG A 107 20.21 -9.61 24.40
N LEU A 108 20.15 -8.50 23.67
CA LEU A 108 19.11 -8.32 22.65
C LEU A 108 19.31 -9.31 21.49
N ARG A 109 18.21 -9.74 20.86
CA ARG A 109 18.24 -10.61 19.67
C ARG A 109 18.77 -9.86 18.43
N TYR A 110 18.47 -8.57 18.34
CA TYR A 110 18.87 -7.69 17.23
C TYR A 110 19.24 -6.30 17.78
N GLY A 111 20.00 -5.51 17.01
CA GLY A 111 20.40 -4.15 17.39
C GLY A 111 21.72 -4.06 18.16
N TYR A 112 21.85 -2.98 18.95
CA TYR A 112 23.05 -2.69 19.74
C TYR A 112 23.28 -3.74 20.83
N LYS A 113 24.55 -4.11 21.07
CA LYS A 113 24.95 -5.19 21.99
C LYS A 113 24.13 -6.50 21.86
N ARG A 114 23.68 -6.85 20.65
CA ARG A 114 23.01 -8.15 20.43
C ARG A 114 23.90 -9.34 20.82
N GLY A 115 23.29 -10.40 21.33
CA GLY A 115 23.95 -11.68 21.58
C GLY A 115 24.33 -12.39 20.26
N ASN A 116 25.21 -13.38 20.33
CA ASN A 116 25.62 -14.23 19.20
C ASN A 116 26.02 -13.42 17.95
N LYS A 117 26.91 -12.43 18.13
CA LYS A 117 27.45 -11.67 16.99
C LYS A 117 28.55 -12.50 16.31
N PRO A 118 28.37 -12.92 15.04
CA PRO A 118 29.42 -13.66 14.34
C PRO A 118 30.68 -12.81 14.11
N VAL A 119 30.57 -11.47 14.12
CA VAL A 119 31.71 -10.55 13.99
C VAL A 119 32.69 -10.63 15.17
N LYS A 120 32.31 -11.26 16.30
CA LYS A 120 33.22 -11.49 17.42
C LYS A 120 34.10 -12.73 17.26
N ASP A 121 33.83 -13.57 16.26
CA ASP A 121 34.64 -14.75 15.99
C ASP A 121 35.98 -14.29 15.42
N TRP A 122 37.05 -14.40 16.21
CA TRP A 122 38.41 -13.95 15.85
C TRP A 122 39.15 -14.97 14.98
N LEU A 123 38.66 -16.22 14.93
CA LEU A 123 39.20 -17.33 14.16
C LEU A 123 38.06 -18.04 13.43
N ILE A 124 38.24 -18.35 12.16
CA ILE A 124 37.34 -19.20 11.37
C ILE A 124 38.19 -20.34 10.82
N GLU A 125 37.84 -21.58 11.18
CA GLU A 125 38.51 -22.76 10.64
C GLU A 125 38.17 -22.92 9.15
N VAL A 126 39.21 -23.06 8.32
CA VAL A 126 39.07 -23.22 6.87
C VAL A 126 39.61 -24.60 6.49
N PRO A 127 38.85 -25.41 5.72
CA PRO A 127 39.34 -26.69 5.24
C PRO A 127 40.51 -26.51 4.27
N ASN A 128 41.45 -27.47 4.28
CA ASN A 128 42.65 -27.44 3.44
C ASN A 128 42.29 -27.28 1.95
N GLY A 129 42.91 -26.31 1.27
CA GLY A 129 42.74 -26.06 -0.17
C GLY A 129 41.80 -24.91 -0.55
N VAL A 130 41.22 -24.19 0.41
CA VAL A 130 40.46 -22.95 0.15
C VAL A 130 41.34 -21.73 0.42
N TYR A 131 41.60 -20.94 -0.62
CA TYR A 131 42.50 -19.77 -0.59
C TYR A 131 41.75 -18.43 -0.44
N GLU A 132 40.42 -18.45 -0.33
CA GLU A 132 39.61 -17.24 -0.15
C GLU A 132 39.55 -16.80 1.32
N ASP A 133 39.52 -15.49 1.57
CA ASP A 133 39.29 -14.96 2.92
C ASP A 133 37.87 -15.32 3.43
N PRO A 134 37.75 -16.11 4.51
CA PRO A 134 36.46 -16.52 5.06
C PRO A 134 35.62 -15.34 5.59
N PHE A 135 36.26 -14.27 6.09
CA PHE A 135 35.56 -13.10 6.61
C PHE A 135 34.90 -12.30 5.49
N GLU A 136 35.62 -12.04 4.39
CA GLU A 136 35.07 -11.39 3.22
C GLU A 136 33.90 -12.20 2.62
N LYS A 137 34.06 -13.51 2.52
CA LYS A 137 33.02 -14.42 1.99
C LYS A 137 31.74 -14.32 2.82
N ARG A 138 31.87 -14.26 4.15
CA ARG A 138 30.72 -14.08 5.06
C ARG A 138 30.02 -12.74 4.84
N ASP A 139 30.78 -11.67 4.70
CA ASP A 139 30.22 -10.32 4.49
C ASP A 139 29.56 -10.19 3.11
N LYS A 140 30.16 -10.77 2.07
CA LYS A 140 29.55 -10.88 0.72
C LYS A 140 28.22 -11.65 0.78
N LYS A 141 28.20 -12.84 1.40
CA LYS A 141 26.98 -13.65 1.59
C LYS A 141 25.88 -12.91 2.34
N LYS A 142 26.25 -12.13 3.37
CA LYS A 142 25.29 -11.30 4.12
C LYS A 142 24.70 -10.20 3.24
N LYS A 143 25.53 -9.47 2.49
CA LYS A 143 25.09 -8.42 1.55
C LYS A 143 24.18 -9.00 0.47
N GLU A 144 24.54 -10.16 -0.09
CA GLU A 144 23.71 -10.89 -1.07
C GLU A 144 22.35 -11.27 -0.49
N SER A 145 22.31 -11.84 0.71
CA SER A 145 21.05 -12.22 1.38
C SER A 145 20.13 -11.01 1.60
N VAL A 146 20.70 -9.87 2.00
CA VAL A 146 19.95 -8.61 2.15
C VAL A 146 19.44 -8.12 0.79
N ASN A 147 20.27 -8.16 -0.26
CA ASN A 147 19.88 -7.77 -1.60
C ASN A 147 18.76 -8.66 -2.17
N GLU A 148 18.79 -9.96 -1.90
CA GLU A 148 17.71 -10.88 -2.25
C GLU A 148 16.41 -10.56 -1.52
N GLN A 149 16.48 -10.26 -0.22
CA GLN A 149 15.33 -9.84 0.57
C GLN A 149 14.71 -8.57 -0.01
N LEU A 150 15.51 -7.54 -0.31
CA LEU A 150 15.04 -6.31 -0.95
C LEU A 150 14.43 -6.57 -2.34
N LYS A 151 14.98 -7.51 -3.11
CA LYS A 151 14.42 -7.94 -4.39
C LYS A 151 13.08 -8.67 -4.22
N ARG A 152 12.90 -9.47 -3.16
CA ARG A 152 11.62 -10.11 -2.81
C ARG A 152 10.60 -9.07 -2.38
N GLU A 153 10.99 -8.11 -1.54
CA GLU A 153 10.15 -7.01 -1.09
C GLU A 153 9.66 -6.16 -2.27
N ARG A 154 10.56 -5.73 -3.17
CA ARG A 154 10.18 -5.00 -4.39
C ARG A 154 9.19 -5.77 -5.27
N ARG A 155 9.35 -7.09 -5.38
CA ARG A 155 8.40 -7.94 -6.14
C ARG A 155 7.03 -8.03 -5.45
N ASN A 156 6.99 -8.11 -4.12
CA ASN A 156 5.75 -8.12 -3.36
C ASN A 156 5.02 -6.77 -3.47
N LYS A 157 5.73 -5.65 -3.32
CA LYS A 157 5.18 -4.29 -3.53
C LYS A 157 4.57 -4.11 -4.91
N LYS A 158 5.30 -4.51 -5.98
CA LYS A 158 4.76 -4.49 -7.35
C LYS A 158 3.52 -5.37 -7.54
N ARG A 159 3.43 -6.52 -6.87
CA ARG A 159 2.22 -7.35 -6.88
C ARG A 159 1.07 -6.69 -6.14
N ALA A 160 1.37 -6.00 -5.04
CA ALA A 160 0.37 -5.29 -4.27
C ALA A 160 -0.23 -4.11 -5.04
N GLU A 161 0.62 -3.32 -5.70
CA GLU A 161 0.20 -2.24 -6.60
C GLU A 161 -0.68 -2.78 -7.73
N ARG A 162 -0.32 -3.92 -8.34
CA ARG A 162 -1.14 -4.56 -9.36
C ARG A 162 -2.50 -4.98 -8.84
N ALA A 163 -2.57 -5.67 -7.69
CA ALA A 163 -3.84 -6.09 -7.11
C ALA A 163 -4.73 -4.90 -6.75
N LYS A 164 -4.13 -3.77 -6.31
CA LYS A 164 -4.84 -2.52 -6.11
C LYS A 164 -5.43 -2.00 -7.42
N ILE A 165 -4.64 -1.94 -8.49
CA ILE A 165 -5.15 -1.53 -9.81
C ILE A 165 -6.22 -2.50 -10.31
N ASP A 166 -6.03 -3.82 -10.22
CA ASP A 166 -7.01 -4.83 -10.64
C ASP A 166 -8.34 -4.62 -9.91
N SER A 167 -8.32 -4.44 -8.59
CA SER A 167 -9.53 -4.18 -7.80
C SER A 167 -10.26 -2.89 -8.23
N MET A 168 -9.50 -1.87 -8.66
CA MET A 168 -10.04 -0.59 -9.16
C MET A 168 -10.44 -0.64 -10.64
N ALA A 169 -9.79 -1.49 -11.44
CA ALA A 169 -9.91 -1.58 -12.91
C ALA A 169 -10.97 -2.60 -13.36
N THR A 170 -11.60 -3.34 -12.44
CA THR A 170 -12.70 -4.27 -12.71
C THR A 170 -13.96 -3.63 -13.34
N SER A 171 -13.91 -2.39 -13.82
CA SER A 171 -15.04 -1.68 -14.45
C SER A 171 -14.78 -1.15 -15.87
N VAL A 172 -13.66 -1.47 -16.51
CA VAL A 172 -13.40 -1.05 -17.91
C VAL A 172 -13.81 -2.18 -18.87
N THR A 173 -14.99 -2.04 -19.47
CA THR A 173 -15.50 -2.93 -20.51
C THR A 173 -15.15 -2.37 -21.90
N SER A 174 -15.32 -3.15 -22.97
CA SER A 174 -15.12 -2.64 -24.35
C SER A 174 -16.08 -1.50 -24.72
N ARG A 175 -17.17 -1.31 -23.96
CA ARG A 175 -18.22 -0.33 -24.24
C ARG A 175 -18.35 0.61 -23.05
N GLY A 176 -17.68 1.76 -23.14
CA GLY A 176 -17.84 2.84 -22.18
C GLY A 176 -16.95 4.03 -22.51
N ASN A 177 -17.41 5.23 -22.15
CA ASN A 177 -16.63 6.45 -22.26
C ASN A 177 -15.70 6.56 -21.05
N TYR A 178 -14.59 5.84 -21.09
CA TYR A 178 -13.56 5.88 -20.03
C TYR A 178 -12.56 7.00 -20.28
N LYS A 179 -12.02 7.56 -19.20
CA LYS A 179 -10.91 8.53 -19.32
C LYS A 179 -9.68 7.84 -19.89
N THR A 180 -8.89 8.56 -20.70
CA THR A 180 -7.69 8.03 -21.36
C THR A 180 -6.69 7.42 -20.37
N ASP A 181 -6.58 7.99 -19.17
CA ASP A 181 -5.69 7.48 -18.11
C ASP A 181 -6.15 6.13 -17.55
N GLN A 182 -7.46 5.91 -17.38
CA GLN A 182 -8.01 4.62 -16.97
C GLN A 182 -7.71 3.53 -18.01
N ILE A 183 -7.83 3.87 -19.30
CA ILE A 183 -7.50 2.96 -20.40
C ILE A 183 -6.00 2.65 -20.42
N LYS A 184 -5.14 3.65 -20.23
CA LYS A 184 -3.68 3.46 -20.15
C LYS A 184 -3.29 2.57 -18.98
N ASP A 185 -3.93 2.72 -17.82
CA ASP A 185 -3.63 1.91 -16.65
C ASP A 185 -4.12 0.47 -16.82
N ALA A 186 -5.32 0.27 -17.38
CA ALA A 186 -5.80 -1.05 -17.77
C ALA A 186 -4.87 -1.73 -18.80
N LEU A 187 -4.38 -0.98 -19.78
CA LEU A 187 -3.42 -1.48 -20.77
C LEU A 187 -2.07 -1.85 -20.13
N LYS A 188 -1.56 -1.07 -19.17
CA LYS A 188 -0.33 -1.39 -18.42
C LYS A 188 -0.49 -2.67 -17.59
N VAL A 189 -1.66 -2.90 -17.00
CA VAL A 189 -1.95 -4.14 -16.29
C VAL A 189 -1.98 -5.33 -17.25
N ALA A 190 -2.73 -5.22 -18.35
CA ALA A 190 -2.92 -6.30 -19.33
C ALA A 190 -1.63 -6.63 -20.12
N SER A 191 -0.84 -5.62 -20.48
CA SER A 191 0.39 -5.78 -21.25
C SER A 191 1.54 -6.45 -20.49
N TYR A 192 1.45 -6.53 -19.16
CA TYR A 192 2.41 -7.27 -18.33
C TYR A 192 1.77 -8.55 -17.80
N PRO A 193 1.64 -9.60 -18.62
CA PRO A 193 1.15 -10.88 -18.16
C PRO A 193 2.02 -11.31 -16.98
N GLY A 194 1.37 -11.64 -15.86
CA GLY A 194 2.02 -12.40 -14.79
C GLY A 194 2.68 -13.64 -15.40
N SER A 195 3.70 -14.19 -14.73
CA SER A 195 4.52 -15.31 -15.21
C SER A 195 3.69 -16.43 -15.86
N SER A 196 3.49 -16.33 -17.18
CA SER A 196 2.60 -17.17 -17.98
C SER A 196 3.18 -18.58 -18.19
N ALA A 197 4.48 -18.71 -17.91
CA ALA A 197 5.24 -19.94 -17.96
C ALA A 197 4.74 -21.02 -16.97
N SER A 198 4.17 -20.66 -15.82
CA SER A 198 3.64 -21.67 -14.87
C SER A 198 2.23 -22.15 -15.21
N MET A 199 1.56 -21.52 -16.19
CA MET A 199 0.22 -21.90 -16.65
C MET A 199 0.24 -22.61 -18.02
N ASN A 200 1.43 -22.91 -18.54
CA ASN A 200 1.64 -23.44 -19.90
C ASN A 200 1.01 -22.56 -21.01
N GLN A 201 0.80 -21.28 -20.73
CA GLN A 201 0.31 -20.30 -21.69
C GLN A 201 1.50 -19.46 -22.12
N PHE A 202 2.10 -19.76 -23.27
CA PHE A 202 3.16 -18.93 -23.83
C PHE A 202 2.53 -17.72 -24.54
N ASN A 203 2.37 -16.61 -23.82
CA ASN A 203 1.88 -15.38 -24.46
C ASN A 203 2.95 -14.89 -25.45
N LYS A 204 2.61 -14.87 -26.74
CA LYS A 204 3.39 -14.19 -27.80
C LYS A 204 3.31 -12.69 -27.60
N LEU A 205 4.05 -12.15 -26.64
CA LEU A 205 4.39 -10.73 -26.68
C LEU A 205 5.57 -10.54 -27.64
N PRO A 206 5.66 -9.41 -28.36
CA PRO A 206 6.87 -9.08 -29.09
C PRO A 206 8.01 -8.95 -28.07
N ASN A 207 8.85 -9.97 -28.02
CA ASN A 207 10.01 -10.01 -27.14
C ASN A 207 10.97 -8.88 -27.52
N LYS A 208 11.84 -8.51 -26.56
CA LYS A 208 13.07 -7.73 -26.75
C LYS A 208 13.65 -7.88 -28.17
N PRO A 209 14.17 -6.81 -28.81
CA PRO A 209 14.68 -6.89 -30.17
C PRO A 209 15.64 -8.07 -30.28
N THR A 210 15.36 -8.95 -31.25
CA THR A 210 16.13 -10.17 -31.48
C THR A 210 17.59 -9.81 -31.74
N ILE A 211 18.51 -10.57 -31.15
CA ILE A 211 19.95 -10.39 -31.35
C ILE A 211 20.33 -10.66 -32.82
N TYR A 212 19.51 -11.42 -33.54
CA TYR A 212 19.72 -11.83 -34.94
C TYR A 212 18.66 -11.19 -35.85
N GLU A 213 19.01 -10.88 -37.10
CA GLU A 213 18.01 -10.55 -38.13
C GLU A 213 17.29 -11.82 -38.58
N GLU A 214 16.00 -11.71 -38.90
CA GLU A 214 15.18 -12.86 -39.29
C GLU A 214 15.79 -13.58 -40.50
N GLY A 215 16.13 -14.85 -40.33
CA GLY A 215 16.80 -15.67 -41.35
C GLY A 215 18.33 -15.67 -41.32
N SER A 216 18.97 -14.91 -40.42
CA SER A 216 20.44 -14.88 -40.29
C SER A 216 20.93 -15.53 -38.99
N LYS A 217 22.08 -16.22 -39.05
CA LYS A 217 22.77 -16.79 -37.87
C LYS A 217 23.76 -15.81 -37.21
N ILE A 218 23.81 -14.55 -37.66
CA ILE A 218 24.84 -13.58 -37.27
C ILE A 218 24.21 -12.51 -36.37
N PRO A 219 24.79 -12.22 -35.18
CA PRO A 219 24.22 -11.24 -34.26
C PRO A 219 24.41 -9.80 -34.79
N LYS A 220 23.42 -8.92 -34.54
CA LYS A 220 23.34 -7.50 -34.92
C LYS A 220 24.42 -6.60 -34.32
N ILE A 221 25.31 -7.15 -33.49
CA ILE A 221 26.33 -6.40 -32.72
C ILE A 221 27.55 -6.02 -33.58
N ILE A 222 27.69 -6.57 -34.78
CA ILE A 222 28.77 -6.22 -35.69
C ILE A 222 28.25 -5.14 -36.65
N ASP A 223 28.56 -3.87 -36.35
CA ASP A 223 28.39 -2.79 -37.32
C ASP A 223 29.23 -3.12 -38.55
N ARG A 224 28.57 -3.53 -39.62
CA ARG A 224 29.21 -3.68 -40.93
C ARG A 224 29.54 -2.27 -41.39
N ASN A 225 30.82 -1.93 -41.43
CA ASN A 225 31.29 -0.78 -42.19
C ASN A 225 31.07 -1.10 -43.68
N VAL A 226 29.84 -0.94 -44.15
CA VAL A 226 29.48 -1.12 -45.55
C VAL A 226 30.12 0.07 -46.27
N GLY A 227 31.27 -0.19 -46.89
CA GLY A 227 31.99 0.79 -47.69
C GLY A 227 31.03 1.49 -48.64
N LYS A 228 31.08 2.83 -48.64
CA LYS A 228 30.33 3.64 -49.61
C LYS A 228 30.67 3.15 -51.02
N ASN A 229 29.71 2.57 -51.70
CA ASN A 229 29.83 2.30 -53.14
C ASN A 229 30.11 3.64 -53.84
N LYS A 230 31.30 3.76 -54.45
CA LYS A 230 31.61 4.82 -55.42
C LYS A 230 30.55 4.72 -56.52
N LYS A 231 29.69 5.74 -56.64
CA LYS A 231 28.85 5.92 -57.83
C LYS A 231 29.78 6.18 -59.01
N GLY A 232 29.80 5.28 -59.98
CA GLY A 232 30.45 5.49 -61.26
C GLY A 232 29.52 6.25 -62.20
N LYS A 233 29.94 7.46 -62.59
CA LYS A 233 30.23 7.90 -63.97
C LYS A 233 30.84 9.29 -63.89
#